data_AF-A0A2Z5AAP7-F1
#
_entry.id   AF-A0A2Z5AAP7-F1
#
_cell.length_a   1.000
_cell.length_b   1.000
_cell.length_c   1.000
_cell.angle_alpha   90.00
_cell.angle_beta   90.00
_cell.angle_gamma   90.00
#
_symmetry.space_group_name_H-M   'P 1'
#
loop_
_entity.id
_entity.type
_entity.pdbx_description
1 polymer ?
#
loop_
_entity_poly.entity_id
_entity_poly.type
_entity_poly.pdbx_seq_one_letter_code
_entity_poly.pdbx_strand_id
1 'polypeptide(L)'
;MNDSRFVEWGFLLVTLSNVLLIALVLTLLWQRLFPRSEAAVEESETPKPGEPQLLTSQAETAAGLIDAARQADVEHLGQAMSDSLDLVGRLDGVEGDDYPDWKKTNQPYIDDLLAHRENLEFKLDDLKSKLDRAHKLVTNLHVQNREMRGAEAKLQRLSLEHDRVQGTLLEMRRERDQLKATVQRLGEDLLQLRQQPTTPAVAASPELDGHLQEELETLRESLEAERAKLSRTLVEKEFIEQVFIDTDAVTDSYQALQHEHAALQEQLQALQARLESAQSR
;
A
#
# COMPACT_ATOMS: atom_id res chain seq x y z
N MET A 1 29.29 58.98 -2.98
CA MET A 1 27.87 58.67 -2.66
C MET A 1 27.29 57.54 -3.53
N ASN A 2 28.10 56.80 -4.32
CA ASN A 2 27.60 55.70 -5.17
C ASN A 2 27.89 54.30 -4.59
N ASP A 3 28.87 54.16 -3.71
CA ASP A 3 29.31 52.84 -3.21
C ASP A 3 28.33 52.21 -2.21
N SER A 4 27.59 53.02 -1.45
CA SER A 4 26.59 52.54 -0.48
C SER A 4 25.39 51.86 -1.16
N ARG A 5 25.01 52.30 -2.36
CA ARG A 5 23.90 51.68 -3.12
C ARG A 5 24.27 50.28 -3.60
N PHE A 6 25.52 50.05 -4.02
CA PHE A 6 25.95 48.72 -4.46
C PHE A 6 25.98 47.69 -3.32
N VAL A 7 26.32 48.12 -2.10
CA VAL A 7 26.27 47.27 -0.91
C VAL A 7 24.81 46.92 -0.53
N GLU A 8 23.90 47.88 -0.62
CA GLU A 8 22.46 47.65 -0.39
C GLU A 8 21.83 46.69 -1.41
N TRP A 9 22.19 46.82 -2.69
CA TRP A 9 21.76 45.88 -3.74
C TRP A 9 22.35 44.49 -3.55
N GLY A 10 23.62 44.39 -3.11
CA GLY A 10 24.25 43.11 -2.77
C GLY A 10 23.55 42.39 -1.62
N PHE A 11 23.20 43.13 -0.56
CA PHE A 11 22.46 42.58 0.58
C PHE A 11 21.04 42.15 0.20
N LEU A 12 20.34 42.94 -0.62
CA LEU A 12 19.03 42.57 -1.16
C LEU A 12 19.09 41.31 -2.02
N LEU A 13 20.13 41.17 -2.86
CA LEU A 13 20.30 39.99 -3.70
C LEU A 13 20.57 38.73 -2.88
N VAL A 14 21.40 38.84 -1.83
CA VAL A 14 21.70 37.72 -0.94
C VAL A 14 20.48 37.32 -0.13
N THR A 15 19.73 38.27 0.41
CA THR A 15 18.50 37.99 1.16
C THR A 15 17.41 37.39 0.27
N LEU A 16 17.24 37.88 -0.95
CA LEU A 16 16.28 37.34 -1.92
C LEU A 16 16.67 35.93 -2.38
N SER A 17 17.97 35.67 -2.60
CA SER A 17 18.50 34.34 -2.88
C SER A 17 18.25 33.36 -1.72
N ASN A 18 18.46 33.80 -0.49
CA ASN A 18 18.27 32.96 0.69
C ASN A 18 16.78 32.65 0.95
N VAL A 19 15.89 33.63 0.73
CA VAL A 19 14.43 33.41 0.79
C VAL A 19 13.97 32.44 -0.29
N LEU A 20 14.51 32.53 -1.50
CA LEU A 20 14.24 31.56 -2.58
C LEU A 20 14.71 30.16 -2.20
N LEU A 21 15.88 30.03 -1.58
CA LEU A 21 16.43 28.75 -1.16
C LEU A 21 15.58 28.12 -0.05
N ILE A 22 15.15 28.92 0.93
CA ILE A 22 14.23 28.47 1.98
C ILE A 22 12.88 28.06 1.38
N ALA A 23 12.33 28.83 0.44
CA ALA A 23 11.09 28.50 -0.25
C ALA A 23 11.21 27.19 -1.04
N LEU A 24 12.36 26.96 -1.70
CA LEU A 24 12.65 25.73 -2.44
C LEU A 24 12.80 24.52 -1.51
N VAL A 25 13.45 24.69 -0.36
CA VAL A 25 13.54 23.63 0.65
C VAL A 25 12.17 23.31 1.22
N LEU A 26 11.35 24.32 1.54
CA LEU A 26 9.98 24.14 2.02
C LEU A 26 9.09 23.46 0.97
N THR A 27 9.21 23.80 -0.32
CA THR A 27 8.42 23.13 -1.37
C THR A 27 8.87 21.70 -1.59
N LEU A 28 10.17 21.38 -1.52
CA LEU A 28 10.66 20.00 -1.56
C LEU A 28 10.21 19.19 -0.32
N LEU A 29 10.24 19.79 0.86
CA LEU A 29 9.74 19.18 2.10
C LEU A 29 8.21 18.96 2.02
N TRP A 30 7.48 19.91 1.46
CA TRP A 30 6.05 19.81 1.23
C TRP A 30 5.68 18.73 0.21
N GLN A 31 6.41 18.65 -0.91
CA GLN A 31 6.24 17.56 -1.89
C GLN A 31 6.57 16.19 -1.30
N ARG A 32 7.51 16.13 -0.36
CA ARG A 32 7.88 14.89 0.34
C ARG A 32 6.84 14.47 1.38
N LEU A 33 6.26 15.41 2.13
CA LEU A 33 5.23 15.10 3.14
C LEU A 33 3.83 14.94 2.54
N PHE A 34 3.52 15.60 1.43
CA PHE A 34 2.22 15.56 0.77
C PHE A 34 2.39 15.34 -0.74
N PRO A 35 2.61 14.10 -1.20
CA PRO A 35 2.54 13.78 -2.62
C PRO A 35 1.12 14.07 -3.12
N ARG A 36 0.98 15.19 -3.84
CA ARG A 36 -0.30 15.62 -4.39
C ARG A 36 -0.70 14.65 -5.50
N SER A 37 -1.77 13.90 -5.25
CA SER A 37 -2.45 13.06 -6.23
C SER A 37 -3.22 13.96 -7.20
N GLU A 38 -2.55 14.45 -8.24
CA GLU A 38 -3.21 15.04 -9.41
C GLU A 38 -2.76 14.29 -10.66
N ALA A 39 -3.72 13.54 -11.20
CA ALA A 39 -3.65 12.89 -12.48
C ALA A 39 -3.65 13.92 -13.62
N ALA A 40 -3.10 13.46 -14.74
CA ALA A 40 -3.48 13.79 -16.12
C ALA A 40 -2.77 14.98 -16.81
N VAL A 41 -1.86 14.57 -17.72
CA VAL A 41 -1.54 15.15 -19.05
C VAL A 41 -0.58 16.35 -18.98
N GLU A 42 0.66 16.31 -19.49
CA GLU A 42 1.14 15.73 -20.76
C GLU A 42 2.67 15.54 -20.74
N GLU A 43 3.14 14.51 -21.45
CA GLU A 43 4.48 14.30 -22.03
C GLU A 43 5.74 14.65 -21.20
N SER A 44 6.33 13.63 -20.59
CA SER A 44 7.72 13.24 -20.86
C SER A 44 8.05 11.92 -20.17
N GLU A 45 8.52 10.97 -20.97
CA GLU A 45 9.06 9.67 -20.56
C GLU A 45 10.04 9.81 -19.39
N THR A 46 9.69 9.25 -18.23
CA THR A 46 10.64 8.59 -17.33
C THR A 46 9.84 7.79 -16.28
N PRO A 47 10.11 6.48 -16.11
CA PRO A 47 9.33 5.65 -15.20
C PRO A 47 9.73 5.95 -13.75
N LYS A 48 8.77 6.36 -12.93
CA LYS A 48 8.92 6.47 -11.47
C LYS A 48 8.66 5.10 -10.81
N PRO A 49 9.48 4.67 -9.84
CA PRO A 49 9.38 3.36 -9.22
C PRO A 49 8.45 3.39 -7.99
N GLY A 50 7.60 2.35 -7.87
CA GLY A 50 6.80 2.09 -6.66
C GLY A 50 5.33 1.76 -6.93
N GLU A 51 5.09 0.54 -7.45
CA GLU A 51 3.80 -0.20 -7.56
C GLU A 51 2.71 0.36 -8.51
N PRO A 52 2.05 -0.46 -9.38
CA PRO A 52 1.95 -1.92 -9.43
C PRO A 52 2.59 -2.48 -10.72
N GLN A 53 3.87 -2.19 -10.97
CA GLN A 53 4.56 -2.65 -12.19
C GLN A 53 4.58 -4.17 -12.35
N LEU A 54 4.52 -4.94 -11.26
CA LEU A 54 4.46 -6.41 -11.33
C LEU A 54 3.10 -6.91 -11.86
N LEU A 55 2.00 -6.25 -11.54
CA LEU A 55 0.67 -6.63 -12.02
C LEU A 55 0.47 -6.18 -13.47
N THR A 56 0.92 -4.99 -13.84
CA THR A 56 0.88 -4.53 -15.23
C THR A 56 1.85 -5.34 -16.10
N SER A 57 3.08 -5.62 -15.66
CA SER A 57 4.02 -6.46 -16.43
C SER A 57 3.55 -7.92 -16.56
N GLN A 58 2.92 -8.51 -15.53
CA GLN A 58 2.35 -9.85 -15.64
C GLN A 58 1.09 -9.88 -16.53
N ALA A 59 0.26 -8.83 -16.50
CA ALA A 59 -0.88 -8.71 -17.39
C ALA A 59 -0.47 -8.42 -18.84
N GLU A 60 0.55 -7.59 -19.05
CA GLU A 60 1.14 -7.27 -20.36
C GLU A 60 1.86 -8.48 -20.96
N THR A 61 2.59 -9.24 -20.15
CA THR A 61 3.20 -10.51 -20.60
C THR A 61 2.15 -11.57 -20.90
N ALA A 62 1.09 -11.68 -20.11
CA ALA A 62 -0.03 -12.56 -20.43
C ALA A 62 -0.74 -12.15 -21.74
N ALA A 63 -0.98 -10.85 -21.93
CA ALA A 63 -1.56 -10.31 -23.16
C ALA A 63 -0.66 -10.57 -24.38
N GLY A 64 0.65 -10.34 -24.25
CA GLY A 64 1.63 -10.61 -25.31
C GLY A 64 1.74 -12.10 -25.65
N LEU A 65 1.63 -12.99 -24.67
CA LEU A 65 1.61 -14.44 -24.91
C LEU A 65 0.33 -14.89 -25.63
N ILE A 66 -0.81 -14.29 -25.30
CA ILE A 66 -2.10 -14.57 -25.96
C ILE A 66 -2.08 -14.04 -27.40
N ASP A 67 -1.54 -12.86 -27.63
CA ASP A 67 -1.44 -12.27 -28.98
C ASP A 67 -0.44 -13.04 -29.86
N ALA A 68 0.69 -13.45 -29.29
CA ALA A 68 1.65 -14.33 -29.97
C ALA A 68 1.06 -15.71 -30.30
N ALA A 69 0.21 -16.26 -29.42
CA ALA A 69 -0.53 -17.49 -29.71
C ALA A 69 -1.59 -17.30 -30.80
N ARG A 70 -2.19 -16.11 -30.89
CA ARG A 70 -3.20 -15.77 -31.90
C ARG A 70 -2.60 -15.51 -33.28
N GLN A 71 -1.37 -15.01 -33.33
CA GLN A 71 -0.61 -14.80 -34.55
C GLN A 71 0.13 -16.06 -35.03
N ALA A 72 0.15 -17.13 -34.23
CA ALA A 72 0.78 -18.38 -34.64
C ALA A 72 -0.03 -19.01 -35.79
N ASP A 73 0.63 -19.07 -36.93
CA ASP A 73 0.04 -19.16 -38.26
C ASP A 73 -0.61 -20.52 -38.54
N VAL A 74 -1.96 -20.56 -38.47
CA VAL A 74 -2.77 -21.75 -38.77
C VAL A 74 -2.79 -22.04 -40.27
N GLU A 75 -2.49 -21.06 -41.13
CA GLU A 75 -2.50 -21.23 -42.59
C GLU A 75 -1.42 -22.20 -43.06
N HIS A 76 -0.23 -22.15 -42.46
CA HIS A 76 0.88 -23.06 -42.79
C HIS A 76 0.59 -24.53 -42.48
N LEU A 77 -0.20 -24.82 -41.44
CA LEU A 77 -0.65 -26.18 -41.13
C LEU A 77 -1.65 -26.69 -42.18
N GLY A 78 -2.55 -25.81 -42.64
CA GLY A 78 -3.50 -26.11 -43.71
C GLY A 78 -2.80 -26.41 -45.04
N GLN A 79 -1.76 -25.64 -45.36
CA GLN A 79 -0.91 -25.85 -46.53
C GLN A 79 -0.21 -27.21 -46.47
N ALA A 80 0.43 -27.53 -45.34
CA ALA A 80 1.13 -28.81 -45.14
C ALA A 80 0.20 -30.03 -45.23
N MET A 81 -1.02 -29.92 -44.70
CA MET A 81 -2.03 -30.98 -44.85
C MET A 81 -2.48 -31.13 -46.30
N SER A 82 -2.70 -30.03 -47.03
CA SER A 82 -3.03 -30.07 -48.46
C SER A 82 -1.91 -30.71 -49.29
N ASP A 83 -0.66 -30.36 -48.99
CA ASP A 83 0.55 -30.89 -49.64
C ASP A 83 0.71 -32.40 -49.37
N SER A 84 0.42 -32.84 -48.14
CA SER A 84 0.41 -34.27 -47.80
C SER A 84 -0.71 -35.05 -48.51
N LEU A 85 -1.89 -34.44 -48.69
CA LEU A 85 -3.01 -35.03 -49.40
C LEU A 85 -2.75 -35.12 -50.91
N ASP A 86 -2.11 -34.11 -51.49
CA ASP A 86 -1.69 -34.14 -52.89
C ASP A 86 -0.65 -35.25 -53.14
N LEU A 87 0.30 -35.44 -52.22
CA LEU A 87 1.26 -36.55 -52.31
C LEU A 87 0.58 -37.93 -52.28
N VAL A 88 -0.40 -38.10 -51.38
CA VAL A 88 -1.18 -39.35 -51.27
C VAL A 88 -2.03 -39.55 -52.53
N GLY A 89 -2.60 -38.48 -53.08
CA GLY A 89 -3.33 -38.53 -54.35
C GLY A 89 -2.45 -38.91 -55.54
N ARG A 90 -1.18 -38.49 -55.56
CA ARG A 90 -0.19 -38.90 -56.58
C ARG A 90 0.30 -40.34 -56.40
N LEU A 91 0.11 -40.94 -55.23
CA LEU A 91 0.41 -42.34 -54.95
C LEU A 91 -0.75 -43.26 -55.37
N ASP A 92 -1.99 -42.75 -55.34
CA ASP A 92 -3.23 -43.44 -55.74
C ASP A 92 -3.30 -43.63 -57.27
N GLY A 93 -2.51 -44.57 -57.78
CA GLY A 93 -2.38 -44.85 -59.21
C GLY A 93 -1.02 -45.41 -59.64
N VAL A 94 -0.06 -45.51 -58.71
CA VAL A 94 1.27 -46.10 -58.98
C VAL A 94 1.20 -47.61 -58.78
N GLU A 95 1.45 -48.38 -59.83
CA GLU A 95 1.55 -49.85 -59.76
C GLU A 95 2.86 -50.28 -59.06
N GLY A 96 2.87 -51.48 -58.46
CA GLY A 96 3.95 -51.93 -57.57
C GLY A 96 5.35 -51.95 -58.17
N ASP A 97 5.45 -52.11 -59.49
CA ASP A 97 6.73 -52.13 -60.21
C ASP A 97 7.31 -50.71 -60.44
N ASP A 98 6.47 -49.67 -60.49
CA ASP A 98 6.86 -48.26 -60.68
C ASP A 98 7.11 -47.53 -59.35
N TYR A 99 6.73 -48.15 -58.23
CA TYR A 99 6.90 -47.60 -56.89
C TYR A 99 8.35 -47.18 -56.53
N PRO A 100 9.42 -47.93 -56.89
CA PRO A 100 10.79 -47.54 -56.56
C PRO A 100 11.22 -46.23 -57.23
N ASP A 101 10.76 -45.98 -58.45
CA ASP A 101 11.11 -44.77 -59.21
C ASP A 101 10.23 -43.59 -58.82
N TRP A 102 8.94 -43.82 -58.54
CA TRP A 102 8.07 -42.84 -57.88
C TRP A 102 8.67 -42.39 -56.55
N LYS A 103 9.15 -43.33 -55.73
CA LYS A 103 9.74 -43.04 -54.42
C LYS A 103 10.99 -42.18 -54.57
N LYS A 104 11.91 -42.50 -55.49
CA LYS A 104 13.12 -41.66 -55.70
C LYS A 104 12.76 -40.22 -56.09
N THR A 105 11.75 -40.04 -56.93
CA THR A 105 11.32 -38.71 -57.39
C THR A 105 10.64 -37.91 -56.27
N ASN A 106 9.85 -38.56 -55.43
CA ASN A 106 9.08 -37.89 -54.36
C ASN A 106 9.75 -37.93 -52.98
N GLN A 107 10.85 -38.68 -52.81
CA GLN A 107 11.63 -38.74 -51.56
C GLN A 107 12.00 -37.35 -51.00
N PRO A 108 12.54 -36.39 -51.79
CA PRO A 108 12.85 -35.07 -51.23
C PRO A 108 11.60 -34.34 -50.72
N TYR A 109 10.46 -34.52 -51.39
CA TYR A 109 9.19 -33.92 -50.96
C TYR A 109 8.63 -34.57 -49.68
N ILE A 110 8.80 -35.89 -49.53
CA ILE A 110 8.49 -36.62 -48.30
C ILE A 110 9.37 -36.13 -47.15
N ASP A 111 10.68 -35.98 -47.41
CA ASP A 111 11.65 -35.51 -46.41
C ASP A 111 11.34 -34.06 -45.99
N ASP A 112 10.98 -33.18 -46.94
CA ASP A 112 10.54 -31.81 -46.66
C ASP A 112 9.24 -31.76 -45.85
N LEU A 113 8.25 -32.60 -46.18
CA LEU A 113 7.00 -32.70 -45.41
C LEU A 113 7.25 -33.20 -43.98
N LEU A 114 8.15 -34.17 -43.81
CA LEU A 114 8.53 -34.67 -42.48
C LEU A 114 9.27 -33.61 -41.66
N ALA A 115 10.21 -32.89 -42.27
CA ALA A 115 10.90 -31.78 -41.61
C ALA A 115 9.92 -30.65 -41.25
N HIS A 116 8.97 -30.35 -42.13
CA HIS A 116 7.93 -29.36 -41.87
C HIS A 116 7.01 -29.79 -40.72
N ARG A 117 6.63 -31.07 -40.67
CA ARG A 117 5.87 -31.65 -39.56
C ARG A 117 6.62 -31.54 -38.25
N GLU A 118 7.90 -31.92 -38.20
CA GLU A 118 8.72 -31.83 -36.98
C GLU A 118 8.81 -30.38 -36.47
N ASN A 119 8.97 -29.41 -37.37
CA ASN A 119 8.94 -28.00 -37.03
C ASN A 119 7.57 -27.54 -36.49
N LEU A 120 6.46 -28.02 -37.05
CA LEU A 120 5.12 -27.74 -36.53
C LEU A 120 4.87 -28.38 -35.17
N GLU A 121 5.36 -29.61 -34.94
CA GLU A 121 5.30 -30.28 -33.64
C GLU A 121 6.07 -29.47 -32.58
N PHE A 122 7.28 -29.00 -32.90
CA PHE A 122 8.04 -28.12 -32.01
C PHE A 122 7.30 -26.81 -31.69
N LYS A 123 6.69 -26.17 -32.70
CA LYS A 123 5.88 -24.96 -32.50
C LYS A 123 4.65 -25.23 -31.63
N LEU A 124 4.02 -26.40 -31.77
CA LEU A 124 2.87 -26.79 -30.98
C LEU A 124 3.26 -26.99 -29.51
N ASP A 125 4.39 -27.63 -29.25
CA ASP A 125 4.93 -27.79 -27.90
C ASP A 125 5.32 -26.44 -27.26
N ASP A 126 5.90 -25.52 -28.04
CA ASP A 126 6.18 -24.15 -27.58
C ASP A 126 4.89 -23.41 -27.21
N LEU A 127 3.86 -23.45 -28.08
CA LEU A 127 2.56 -22.84 -27.82
C LEU A 127 1.86 -23.44 -26.60
N LYS A 128 1.92 -24.77 -26.44
CA LYS A 128 1.42 -25.46 -25.25
C LYS A 128 2.13 -24.96 -23.99
N SER A 129 3.45 -24.84 -24.02
CA SER A 129 4.23 -24.33 -22.89
C SER A 129 3.88 -22.87 -22.56
N LYS A 130 3.65 -22.03 -23.58
CA LYS A 130 3.21 -20.64 -23.43
C LYS A 130 1.81 -20.55 -22.85
N LEU A 131 0.89 -21.40 -23.30
CA LEU A 131 -0.47 -21.50 -22.77
C LEU A 131 -0.47 -21.91 -21.29
N ASP A 132 0.34 -22.91 -20.92
CA ASP A 132 0.48 -23.34 -19.52
C ASP A 132 1.04 -22.21 -18.64
N ARG A 133 2.02 -21.44 -19.14
CA ARG A 133 2.54 -20.26 -18.44
C ARG A 133 1.49 -19.18 -18.30
N ALA A 134 0.77 -18.86 -19.37
CA ALA A 134 -0.31 -17.88 -19.34
C ALA A 134 -1.42 -18.29 -18.37
N HIS A 135 -1.80 -19.57 -18.34
CA HIS A 135 -2.79 -20.09 -17.40
C HIS A 135 -2.35 -19.96 -15.93
N LYS A 136 -1.07 -20.25 -15.65
CA LYS A 136 -0.48 -20.03 -14.32
C LYS A 136 -0.49 -18.56 -13.94
N LEU A 137 -0.14 -17.66 -14.85
CA LEU A 137 -0.19 -16.20 -14.63
C LEU A 137 -1.62 -15.74 -14.34
N VAL A 138 -2.60 -16.14 -15.15
CA VAL A 138 -4.02 -15.79 -14.93
C VAL A 138 -4.51 -16.28 -13.57
N THR A 139 -4.17 -17.51 -13.20
CA THR A 139 -4.56 -18.08 -11.90
C THR A 139 -3.92 -17.29 -10.74
N ASN A 140 -2.63 -16.94 -10.87
CA ASN A 140 -1.94 -16.14 -9.87
C ASN A 140 -2.54 -14.73 -9.72
N LEU A 141 -2.80 -14.06 -10.85
CA LEU A 141 -3.49 -12.76 -10.87
C LEU A 141 -4.87 -12.85 -10.20
N HIS A 142 -5.60 -13.95 -10.38
CA HIS A 142 -6.90 -14.15 -9.75
C HIS A 142 -6.80 -14.30 -8.21
N VAL A 143 -5.79 -15.03 -7.73
CA VAL A 143 -5.49 -15.16 -6.30
C VAL A 143 -5.11 -13.81 -5.71
N GLN A 144 -4.18 -13.10 -6.33
CA GLN A 144 -3.75 -11.76 -5.89
C GLN A 144 -4.91 -10.75 -5.88
N ASN A 145 -5.79 -10.79 -6.88
CA ASN A 145 -6.96 -9.92 -6.92
C ASN A 145 -7.92 -10.19 -5.75
N ARG A 146 -8.08 -11.47 -5.37
CA ARG A 146 -8.87 -11.84 -4.19
C ARG A 146 -8.22 -11.37 -2.89
N GLU A 147 -6.91 -11.44 -2.79
CA GLU A 147 -6.15 -10.93 -1.64
C GLU A 147 -6.26 -9.42 -1.51
N MET A 148 -6.11 -8.68 -2.62
CA MET A 148 -6.28 -7.23 -2.67
C MET A 148 -7.68 -6.80 -2.21
N ARG A 149 -8.74 -7.45 -2.71
CA ARG A 149 -10.11 -7.19 -2.22
C ARG A 149 -10.27 -7.48 -0.72
N GLY A 150 -9.59 -8.50 -0.22
CA GLY A 150 -9.55 -8.81 1.20
C GLY A 150 -8.87 -7.72 2.02
N ALA A 151 -7.76 -7.17 1.52
CA ALA A 151 -7.04 -6.05 2.13
C ALA A 151 -7.86 -4.76 2.11
N GLU A 152 -8.51 -4.43 0.98
CA GLU A 152 -9.42 -3.28 0.85
C GLU A 152 -10.56 -3.35 1.88
N ALA A 153 -11.19 -4.52 2.04
CA ALA A 153 -12.25 -4.70 3.04
C ALA A 153 -11.75 -4.51 4.49
N LYS A 154 -10.50 -4.91 4.78
CA LYS A 154 -9.88 -4.66 6.10
C LYS A 154 -9.58 -3.17 6.29
N LEU A 155 -9.05 -2.48 5.28
CA LEU A 155 -8.80 -1.04 5.33
C LEU A 155 -10.10 -0.26 5.56
N GLN A 156 -11.19 -0.63 4.89
CA GLN A 156 -12.50 -0.02 5.13
C GLN A 156 -12.98 -0.20 6.57
N ARG A 157 -12.78 -1.40 7.15
CA ARG A 157 -13.11 -1.64 8.57
C ARG A 157 -12.26 -0.78 9.50
N LEU A 158 -10.95 -0.72 9.27
CA LEU A 158 -10.04 0.10 10.07
C LEU A 158 -10.38 1.60 9.95
N SER A 159 -10.79 2.07 8.77
CA SER A 159 -11.28 3.44 8.59
C SER A 159 -12.54 3.71 9.41
N LEU A 160 -13.51 2.80 9.41
CA LEU A 160 -14.73 2.94 10.21
C LEU A 160 -14.44 2.89 11.71
N GLU A 161 -13.51 2.03 12.14
CA GLU A 161 -13.04 1.97 13.52
C GLU A 161 -12.32 3.25 13.93
N HIS A 162 -11.48 3.80 13.04
CA HIS A 162 -10.80 5.07 13.25
C HIS A 162 -11.80 6.22 13.43
N ASP A 163 -12.78 6.34 12.53
CA ASP A 163 -13.83 7.36 12.62
C ASP A 163 -14.64 7.22 13.90
N ARG A 164 -14.92 5.98 14.32
CA ARG A 164 -15.61 5.70 15.59
C ARG A 164 -14.77 6.16 16.79
N VAL A 165 -13.49 5.82 16.84
CA VAL A 165 -12.59 6.23 17.93
C VAL A 165 -12.45 7.75 17.95
N GLN A 166 -12.31 8.39 16.79
CA GLN A 166 -12.26 9.85 16.70
C GLN A 166 -13.55 10.49 17.23
N GLY A 167 -14.72 9.92 16.91
CA GLY A 167 -16.01 10.32 17.48
C GLY A 167 -16.02 10.25 19.01
N THR A 168 -15.60 9.12 19.57
CA THR A 168 -15.55 8.95 21.05
C THR A 168 -14.58 9.91 21.73
N LEU A 169 -13.44 10.23 21.10
CA LEU A 169 -12.49 11.21 21.63
C LEU A 169 -13.06 12.63 21.64
N LEU A 170 -13.83 13.00 20.61
CA LEU A 170 -14.52 14.29 20.57
C LEU A 170 -15.61 14.37 21.64
N GLU A 171 -16.35 13.28 21.89
CA GLU A 171 -17.34 13.20 22.97
C GLU A 171 -16.67 13.35 24.34
N MET A 172 -15.63 12.57 24.63
CA MET A 172 -14.88 12.70 25.90
C MET A 172 -14.29 14.11 26.08
N ARG A 173 -13.82 14.73 24.99
CA ARG A 173 -13.34 16.11 25.03
C ARG A 173 -14.44 17.09 25.43
N ARG A 174 -15.66 16.94 24.89
CA ARG A 174 -16.82 17.75 25.26
C ARG A 174 -17.23 17.52 26.70
N GLU A 175 -17.28 16.27 27.15
CA GLU A 175 -17.60 15.93 28.55
C GLU A 175 -16.59 16.56 29.52
N ARG A 176 -15.30 16.46 29.21
CA ARG A 176 -14.24 17.12 29.99
C ARG A 176 -14.41 18.63 30.03
N ASP A 177 -14.73 19.26 28.89
CA ASP A 177 -14.91 20.71 28.84
C ASP A 177 -16.16 21.15 29.63
N GLN A 178 -17.23 20.35 29.63
CA GLN A 178 -18.41 20.56 30.48
C GLN A 178 -18.08 20.40 31.96
N LEU A 179 -17.39 19.33 32.35
CA LEU A 179 -16.91 19.09 33.72
C LEU A 179 -16.02 20.23 34.21
N LYS A 180 -15.13 20.72 33.35
CA LYS A 180 -14.28 21.87 33.67
C LYS A 180 -15.11 23.13 33.94
N ALA A 181 -16.14 23.39 33.15
CA ALA A 181 -17.05 24.53 33.37
C ALA A 181 -17.85 24.38 34.67
N THR A 182 -18.32 23.16 35.01
CA THR A 182 -19.00 22.93 36.28
C THR A 182 -18.07 23.12 37.48
N VAL A 183 -16.82 22.65 37.39
CA VAL A 183 -15.82 22.85 38.44
C VAL A 183 -15.48 24.34 38.62
N GLN A 184 -15.37 25.10 37.53
CA GLN A 184 -15.16 26.55 37.61
C GLN A 184 -16.31 27.25 38.32
N ARG A 185 -17.57 26.93 37.98
CA ARG A 185 -18.75 27.48 38.67
C ARG A 185 -18.77 27.14 40.16
N LEU A 186 -18.55 25.87 40.52
CA LEU A 186 -18.48 25.46 41.93
C LEU A 186 -17.33 26.17 42.67
N GLY A 187 -16.21 26.40 42.00
CA GLY A 187 -15.10 27.19 42.56
C GLY A 187 -15.47 28.66 42.80
N GLU A 188 -16.21 29.28 41.87
CA GLU A 188 -16.75 30.64 42.03
C GLU A 188 -17.79 30.71 43.16
N ASP A 189 -18.70 29.74 43.25
CA ASP A 189 -19.71 29.65 44.31
C ASP A 189 -19.06 29.51 45.69
N LEU A 190 -18.04 28.65 45.83
CA LEU A 190 -17.26 28.51 47.07
C LEU A 190 -16.53 29.81 47.45
N LEU A 191 -15.99 30.54 46.47
CA LEU A 191 -15.36 31.83 46.73
C LEU A 191 -16.40 32.88 47.17
N GLN A 192 -17.61 32.89 46.61
CA GLN A 192 -18.69 33.77 47.05
C GLN A 192 -19.17 33.44 48.46
N LEU A 193 -19.37 32.16 48.79
CA LEU A 193 -19.69 31.69 50.14
C LEU A 193 -18.62 32.13 51.16
N ARG A 194 -17.34 32.04 50.78
CA ARG A 194 -16.22 32.47 51.63
C ARG A 194 -16.12 34.00 51.80
N GLN A 195 -16.58 34.77 50.82
CA GLN A 195 -16.58 36.24 50.86
C GLN A 195 -17.83 36.83 51.52
N GLN A 196 -18.86 36.03 51.78
CA GLN A 196 -20.03 36.48 52.53
C GLN A 196 -19.59 36.80 53.97
N PRO A 197 -19.72 38.06 54.44
CA PRO A 197 -19.18 38.47 55.72
C PRO A 197 -19.96 37.81 56.84
N THR A 198 -19.30 36.94 57.61
CA THR A 198 -19.75 36.57 58.96
C THR A 198 -19.85 37.85 59.80
N THR A 199 -21.07 38.34 59.99
CA THR A 199 -21.41 39.29 61.05
C THR A 199 -21.12 38.63 62.41
N PRO A 200 -20.59 39.36 63.40
CA PRO A 200 -20.21 38.76 64.68
C PRO A 200 -21.47 38.57 65.50
N ALA A 201 -22.02 37.36 65.50
CA ALA A 201 -23.04 36.94 66.46
C ALA A 201 -22.43 35.98 67.45
N VAL A 202 -22.22 36.53 68.64
CA VAL A 202 -22.15 35.85 69.93
C VAL A 202 -23.18 34.71 69.98
N ALA A 203 -22.76 33.57 70.56
CA ALA A 203 -23.47 32.30 70.76
C ALA A 203 -23.24 31.25 69.66
N ALA A 204 -22.17 30.47 69.85
CA ALA A 204 -22.02 29.16 69.22
C ALA A 204 -23.17 28.25 69.71
N SER A 205 -24.18 28.08 68.86
CA SER A 205 -25.16 27.01 68.98
C SER A 205 -24.56 25.71 68.42
N PRO A 206 -24.67 24.57 69.12
CA PRO A 206 -24.10 23.29 68.70
C PRO A 206 -24.66 22.76 67.36
N GLU A 207 -25.77 23.32 66.87
CA GLU A 207 -26.36 22.97 65.56
C GLU A 207 -25.55 23.52 64.37
N LEU A 208 -24.87 24.67 64.55
CA LEU A 208 -24.08 25.32 63.48
C LEU A 208 -22.73 24.63 63.31
N ASP A 209 -22.13 24.16 64.41
CA ASP A 209 -20.95 23.30 64.39
C ASP A 209 -21.25 21.93 63.76
N GLY A 210 -22.46 21.38 64.00
CA GLY A 210 -22.92 20.14 63.37
C GLY A 210 -23.06 20.26 61.85
N HIS A 211 -23.66 21.35 61.37
CA HIS A 211 -23.81 21.60 59.92
C HIS A 211 -22.46 21.82 59.22
N LEU A 212 -21.53 22.55 59.85
CA LEU A 212 -20.17 22.71 59.32
C LEU A 212 -19.39 21.38 59.33
N GLN A 213 -19.63 20.50 60.32
CA GLN A 213 -19.06 19.16 60.32
C GLN A 213 -19.62 18.30 59.18
N GLU A 214 -20.93 18.31 58.93
CA GLU A 214 -21.55 17.60 57.81
C GLU A 214 -21.05 18.12 56.45
N GLU A 215 -20.90 19.45 56.29
CA GLU A 215 -20.29 20.03 55.08
C GLU A 215 -18.82 19.61 54.90
N LEU A 216 -18.05 19.55 55.98
CA LEU A 216 -16.67 19.06 55.92
C LEU A 216 -16.61 17.57 55.59
N GLU A 217 -17.54 16.77 56.08
CA GLU A 217 -17.61 15.33 55.85
C GLU A 217 -18.02 15.03 54.40
N THR A 218 -19.03 15.73 53.87
CA THR A 218 -19.43 15.64 52.46
C THR A 218 -18.34 16.14 51.51
N LEU A 219 -17.64 17.23 51.84
CA LEU A 219 -16.49 17.69 51.06
C LEU A 219 -15.36 16.65 51.09
N ARG A 220 -15.14 15.98 52.22
CA ARG A 220 -14.13 14.93 52.35
C ARG A 220 -14.48 13.70 51.53
N GLU A 221 -15.72 13.24 51.56
CA GLU A 221 -16.21 12.16 50.69
C GLU A 221 -16.09 12.54 49.22
N SER A 222 -16.43 13.78 48.84
CA SER A 222 -16.26 14.25 47.46
C SER A 222 -14.80 14.22 47.00
N LEU A 223 -13.86 14.59 47.89
CA LEU A 223 -12.44 14.59 47.62
C LEU A 223 -11.88 13.17 47.51
N GLU A 224 -12.36 12.25 48.34
CA GLU A 224 -12.02 10.83 48.25
C GLU A 224 -12.57 10.19 46.96
N ALA A 225 -13.78 10.55 46.55
CA ALA A 225 -14.36 10.10 45.29
C ALA A 225 -13.60 10.64 44.06
N GLU A 226 -13.21 11.92 44.09
CA GLU A 226 -12.37 12.53 43.05
C GLU A 226 -10.97 11.89 43.02
N ARG A 227 -10.36 11.60 44.18
CA ARG A 227 -9.10 10.85 44.26
C ARG A 227 -9.21 9.45 43.70
N ALA A 228 -10.31 8.74 43.98
CA ALA A 228 -10.56 7.41 43.42
C ALA A 228 -10.71 7.49 41.89
N LYS A 229 -11.45 8.47 41.36
CA LYS A 229 -11.53 8.73 39.92
C LYS A 229 -10.15 9.04 39.32
N LEU A 230 -9.37 9.93 39.92
CA LEU A 230 -8.03 10.26 39.45
C LEU A 230 -7.12 9.03 39.44
N SER A 231 -7.12 8.22 40.49
CA SER A 231 -6.34 6.98 40.53
C SER A 231 -6.72 6.01 39.41
N ARG A 232 -8.02 5.87 39.12
CA ARG A 232 -8.51 5.05 38.01
C ARG A 232 -8.07 5.61 36.66
N THR A 233 -8.19 6.91 36.44
CA THR A 233 -7.74 7.54 35.20
C THR A 233 -6.23 7.46 35.01
N LEU A 234 -5.45 7.45 36.09
CA LEU A 234 -4.01 7.26 36.04
C LEU A 234 -3.66 5.84 35.59
N VAL A 235 -4.34 4.83 36.14
CA VAL A 235 -4.19 3.43 35.71
C VAL A 235 -4.63 3.25 34.25
N GLU A 236 -5.74 3.86 33.83
CA GLU A 236 -6.18 3.84 32.43
C GLU A 236 -5.18 4.55 31.51
N LYS A 237 -4.58 5.66 31.94
CA LYS A 237 -3.51 6.35 31.21
C LYS A 237 -2.27 5.47 31.06
N GLU A 238 -1.80 4.85 32.14
CA GLU A 238 -0.65 3.94 32.13
C GLU A 238 -0.92 2.74 31.20
N PHE A 239 -2.14 2.21 31.21
CA PHE A 239 -2.55 1.15 30.29
C PHE A 239 -2.50 1.61 28.83
N ILE A 240 -3.03 2.79 28.51
CA ILE A 240 -3.00 3.33 27.14
C ILE A 240 -1.56 3.60 26.68
N GLU A 241 -0.71 4.16 27.54
CA GLU A 241 0.70 4.38 27.24
C GLU A 241 1.42 3.06 26.96
N GLN A 242 1.15 2.01 27.75
CA GLN A 242 1.73 0.68 27.52
C GLN A 242 1.27 0.09 26.18
N VAL A 243 -0.03 0.15 25.86
CA VAL A 243 -0.57 -0.34 24.58
C VAL A 243 0.02 0.43 23.41
N PHE A 244 0.27 1.73 23.56
CA PHE A 244 0.92 2.54 22.52
C PHE A 244 2.36 2.09 22.29
N ILE A 245 3.15 1.87 23.35
CA ILE A 245 4.51 1.34 23.25
C ILE A 245 4.52 -0.03 22.57
N ASP A 246 3.60 -0.92 22.95
CA ASP A 246 3.50 -2.25 22.35
C ASP A 246 3.12 -2.16 20.85
N THR A 247 2.26 -1.21 20.49
CA THR A 247 1.86 -0.97 19.09
C THR A 247 3.03 -0.41 18.26
N ASP A 248 3.81 0.51 18.83
CA ASP A 248 5.04 1.01 18.20
C ASP A 248 6.06 -0.11 18.01
N ALA A 249 6.27 -0.96 19.02
CA ALA A 249 7.17 -2.11 18.91
C ALA A 249 6.72 -3.11 17.84
N VAL A 250 5.41 -3.36 17.71
CA VAL A 250 4.85 -4.19 16.62
C VAL A 250 5.08 -3.51 15.27
N THR A 251 4.92 -2.20 15.17
CA THR A 251 5.15 -1.43 13.94
C THR A 251 6.62 -1.50 13.51
N ASP A 252 7.55 -1.35 14.45
CA ASP A 252 8.98 -1.51 14.21
C ASP A 252 9.32 -2.92 13.73
N SER A 253 8.72 -3.95 14.35
CA SER A 253 8.91 -5.34 13.91
C SER A 253 8.38 -5.59 12.50
N TYR A 254 7.28 -4.95 12.13
CA TYR A 254 6.70 -5.03 10.79
C TYR A 254 7.61 -4.36 9.75
N GLN A 255 8.18 -3.18 10.07
CA GLN A 255 9.14 -2.51 9.20
C GLN A 255 10.42 -3.33 9.03
N ALA A 256 10.94 -3.92 10.10
CA ALA A 256 12.09 -4.83 10.03
C ALA A 256 11.80 -6.02 9.10
N LEU A 257 10.62 -6.64 9.23
CA LEU A 257 10.19 -7.75 8.37
C LEU A 257 10.07 -7.32 6.89
N GLN A 258 9.56 -6.12 6.62
CA GLN A 258 9.50 -5.58 5.27
C GLN A 258 10.90 -5.40 4.66
N HIS A 259 11.86 -4.89 5.44
CA HIS A 259 13.25 -4.75 5.00
C HIS A 259 13.91 -6.11 4.72
N GLU A 260 13.68 -7.11 5.58
CA GLU A 260 14.17 -8.48 5.34
C GLU A 260 13.56 -9.10 4.09
N HIS A 261 12.25 -8.91 3.87
CA HIS A 261 11.57 -9.40 2.68
C HIS A 261 12.13 -8.76 1.39
N ALA A 262 12.37 -7.45 1.41
CA ALA A 262 13.00 -6.74 0.29
C ALA A 262 14.42 -7.27 0.02
N ALA A 263 15.23 -7.46 1.07
CA ALA A 263 16.56 -8.03 0.93
C ALA A 263 16.55 -9.46 0.36
N LEU A 264 15.59 -10.30 0.77
CA LEU A 264 15.41 -11.64 0.22
C LEU A 264 14.99 -11.62 -1.25
N GLN A 265 14.12 -10.68 -1.65
CA GLN A 265 13.76 -10.50 -3.05
C GLN A 265 14.97 -10.09 -3.91
N GLU A 266 15.81 -9.17 -3.43
CA GLU A 266 17.05 -8.80 -4.11
C GLU A 266 18.01 -9.99 -4.25
N GLN A 267 18.15 -10.81 -3.22
CA GLN A 267 18.97 -12.02 -3.27
C GLN A 267 18.44 -13.03 -4.30
N LEU A 268 17.12 -13.24 -4.35
CA LEU A 268 16.50 -14.12 -5.34
C LEU A 268 16.72 -13.61 -6.77
N GLN A 269 16.56 -12.31 -7.01
CA GLN A 269 16.84 -11.70 -8.32
C GLN A 269 18.31 -11.86 -8.71
N ALA A 270 19.24 -11.63 -7.77
CA ALA A 270 20.67 -11.80 -8.01
C ALA A 270 21.03 -13.26 -8.35
N LEU A 271 20.37 -14.24 -7.69
CA LEU A 271 20.54 -15.66 -8.00
C LEU A 271 19.95 -16.04 -9.36
N GLN A 272 18.79 -15.50 -9.72
CA GLN A 272 18.19 -15.70 -11.04
C GLN A 272 19.10 -15.15 -12.15
N ALA A 273 19.60 -13.93 -12.00
CA ALA A 273 20.55 -13.33 -12.95
C ALA A 273 21.86 -14.15 -13.07
N ARG A 274 22.34 -14.73 -11.96
CA ARG A 274 23.49 -15.65 -11.98
C ARG A 274 23.20 -16.95 -12.72
N LEU A 275 22.00 -17.51 -12.58
CA LEU A 275 21.60 -18.72 -13.30
C LEU A 275 21.47 -18.45 -14.81
N GLU A 276 20.85 -17.35 -15.19
CA GLU A 276 20.71 -16.95 -16.60
C GLU A 276 22.06 -16.68 -17.27
N SER A 277 22.99 -16.02 -16.56
CA SER A 277 24.36 -15.80 -17.05
C SER A 277 25.21 -17.08 -17.10
N ALA A 278 24.91 -18.09 -16.29
CA ALA A 278 25.56 -19.39 -16.33
C ALA A 278 25.02 -20.30 -17.45
N GLN A 279 23.75 -20.17 -17.82
CA GLN A 279 23.13 -20.91 -18.93
C GLN A 279 23.46 -20.36 -20.31
N SER A 280 23.92 -19.11 -20.40
CA SER A 280 24.30 -18.42 -21.65
C SER A 280 25.79 -18.56 -22.00
N ARG A 281 26.55 -19.37 -21.25
CA ARG A 281 27.94 -19.76 -21.55
C ARG A 281 28.02 -21.21 -21.95
#